data_AF-A0A7C1R792-F1
#
_entry.id   AF-A0A7C1R792-F1
#
_cell.length_a   1.000
_cell.length_b   1.000
_cell.length_c   1.000
_cell.angle_alpha   90.00
_cell.angle_beta   90.00
_cell.angle_gamma   90.00
#
_symmetry.space_group_name_H-M   'P 1'
#
loop_
_entity.id
_entity.type
_entity.pdbx_description
1 polymer ?
#
loop_
_entity_poly.entity_id
_entity_poly.type
_entity_poly.pdbx_seq_one_letter_code
_entity_poly.pdbx_strand_id
1 'polypeptide(L)'
;MPKTKKKKLKKHYINSVVEASDPTERRINFKEYTNNDLIKACANCSMCRDECPTYVVREAESFFAGGRMRILRTIVERGFPITDDFVEAMYLCTTCKQCEDICPIDLKYVDLIEDLRAELVKEGIGPYG
;
A
#
# COMPACT_ATOMS: atom_id res chain seq x y z
N MET A 1 36.63 3.45 21.36
CA MET A 1 35.93 2.83 20.20
C MET A 1 34.89 1.84 20.71
N PRO A 2 33.60 2.19 20.77
CA PRO A 2 32.57 1.25 21.19
C PRO A 2 32.24 0.29 20.04
N LYS A 3 32.30 -1.02 20.34
CA LYS A 3 32.07 -2.12 19.39
C LYS A 3 30.56 -2.28 19.14
N THR A 4 30.10 -2.05 17.91
CA THR A 4 28.72 -2.29 17.47
C THR A 4 28.44 -3.80 17.37
N LYS A 5 27.58 -4.32 18.25
CA LYS A 5 27.10 -5.71 18.19
C LYS A 5 26.13 -5.87 17.02
N LYS A 6 26.52 -6.62 15.98
CA LYS A 6 25.65 -7.00 14.85
C LYS A 6 24.49 -7.87 15.36
N LYS A 7 23.27 -7.33 15.42
CA LYS A 7 22.08 -8.08 15.78
C LYS A 7 21.63 -8.91 14.56
N LYS A 8 21.76 -10.23 14.66
CA LYS A 8 21.36 -11.19 13.61
C LYS A 8 19.85 -11.05 13.34
N LEU A 9 19.48 -10.71 12.10
CA LEU A 9 18.09 -10.73 11.64
C LEU A 9 17.57 -12.18 11.61
N LYS A 10 16.53 -12.48 12.40
CA LYS A 10 15.87 -13.79 12.43
C LYS A 10 14.64 -13.81 11.52
N LYS A 11 14.50 -14.94 10.84
CA LYS A 11 13.58 -15.29 9.75
C LYS A 11 12.18 -15.67 10.28
N HIS A 12 11.39 -14.71 10.76
CA HIS A 12 10.03 -14.92 11.32
C HIS A 12 8.96 -14.06 10.62
N TYR A 13 8.80 -14.22 9.31
CA TYR A 13 8.06 -13.24 8.48
C TYR A 13 6.56 -13.52 8.26
N ILE A 14 5.89 -14.35 9.06
CA ILE A 14 4.46 -14.66 8.80
C ILE A 14 3.53 -14.56 10.04
N ASN A 15 4.03 -14.63 11.28
CA ASN A 15 3.14 -14.76 12.46
C ASN A 15 3.45 -13.86 13.67
N SER A 16 4.13 -12.73 13.48
CA SER A 16 4.25 -11.72 14.54
C SER A 16 3.74 -10.39 14.01
N VAL A 17 2.51 -10.05 14.37
CA VAL A 17 2.11 -8.65 14.54
C VAL A 17 3.21 -7.99 15.37
N VAL A 18 4.07 -7.24 14.69
CA VAL A 18 5.17 -6.52 15.31
C VAL A 18 4.51 -5.42 16.12
N GLU A 19 4.61 -5.53 17.44
CA GLU A 19 4.27 -4.47 18.38
C GLU A 19 4.93 -3.16 17.88
N ALA A 20 4.15 -2.10 17.75
CA ALA A 20 4.62 -0.80 17.31
C ALA A 20 5.77 -0.35 18.23
N SER A 21 6.95 -0.09 17.65
CA SER A 21 8.12 0.39 18.41
C SER A 21 8.03 1.88 18.75
N ASP A 22 7.14 2.60 18.07
CA ASP A 22 6.84 4.01 18.24
C ASP A 22 5.32 4.18 18.41
N PRO A 23 4.84 4.82 19.50
CA PRO A 23 3.41 5.02 19.75
C PRO A 23 2.69 5.88 18.71
N THR A 24 3.41 6.52 17.78
CA THR A 24 2.84 7.26 16.64
C THR A 24 2.62 6.39 15.40
N GLU A 25 3.17 5.17 15.36
CA GLU A 25 2.99 4.25 14.24
C GLU A 25 1.57 3.69 14.17
N ARG A 26 0.87 4.00 13.09
CA ARG A 26 -0.44 3.40 12.80
C ARG A 26 -0.23 2.07 12.09
N ARG A 27 -0.61 0.95 12.70
CA ARG A 27 -0.48 -0.38 12.10
C ARG A 27 -1.86 -1.00 11.97
N ILE A 28 -2.27 -1.27 10.73
CA ILE A 28 -3.54 -1.95 10.44
C ILE A 28 -3.25 -3.41 10.15
N ASN A 29 -4.08 -4.29 10.71
CA ASN A 29 -4.00 -5.72 10.42
C ASN A 29 -4.79 -6.03 9.15
N PHE A 30 -4.14 -5.91 7.99
CA PHE A 30 -4.70 -6.30 6.69
C PHE A 30 -4.74 -7.82 6.48
N LYS A 31 -5.20 -8.59 7.47
CA LYS A 31 -5.31 -10.05 7.40
C LYS A 31 -6.11 -10.52 6.20
N GLU A 32 -7.17 -9.78 5.87
CA GLU A 32 -8.02 -10.04 4.69
C GLU A 32 -7.25 -9.84 3.37
N TYR A 33 -6.27 -8.93 3.34
CA TYR A 33 -5.47 -8.66 2.14
C TYR A 33 -4.20 -9.51 2.04
N THR A 34 -3.85 -10.27 3.08
CA THR A 34 -2.60 -11.07 3.11
C THR A 34 -2.61 -12.18 2.06
N ASN A 35 -3.79 -12.62 1.66
CA ASN A 35 -4.04 -13.55 0.55
C ASN A 35 -4.72 -12.90 -0.66
N ASN A 36 -4.73 -11.57 -0.74
CA ASN A 36 -5.34 -10.89 -1.88
C ASN A 36 -4.46 -11.07 -3.12
N ASP A 37 -4.96 -11.90 -4.04
CA ASP A 37 -4.28 -12.23 -5.29
C ASP A 37 -4.04 -10.99 -6.15
N LEU A 38 -4.86 -9.93 -6.05
CA LEU A 38 -4.68 -8.69 -6.84
C LEU A 38 -3.39 -7.96 -6.47
N ILE A 39 -3.12 -7.79 -5.17
CA ILE A 39 -1.92 -7.10 -4.69
C ILE A 39 -0.67 -7.85 -5.16
N LYS A 40 -0.71 -9.19 -5.09
CA LYS A 40 0.40 -10.09 -5.47
C LYS A 40 0.56 -10.23 -6.98
N ALA A 41 -0.53 -10.19 -7.73
CA ALA A 41 -0.56 -10.35 -9.18
C ALA A 41 -0.01 -9.14 -9.94
N CYS A 42 0.01 -7.95 -9.34
CA CYS A 42 0.62 -6.78 -9.97
C CYS A 42 2.06 -7.08 -10.44
N ALA A 43 2.26 -7.07 -11.76
CA ALA A 43 3.53 -7.41 -12.42
C ALA A 43 4.60 -6.33 -12.29
N ASN A 44 4.27 -5.19 -11.66
CA ASN A 44 5.16 -4.04 -11.50
C ASN A 44 5.74 -3.50 -12.83
N CYS A 45 4.95 -3.52 -13.90
CA CYS A 45 5.34 -3.07 -15.24
C CYS A 45 5.23 -1.56 -15.46
N SER A 46 4.59 -0.83 -14.55
CA SER A 46 4.34 0.62 -14.63
C SER A 46 3.55 1.12 -15.84
N MET A 47 2.87 0.26 -16.62
CA MET A 47 2.05 0.69 -17.76
C MET A 47 0.94 1.67 -17.38
N CYS A 48 0.38 1.54 -16.17
CA CYS A 48 -0.66 2.43 -15.65
C CYS A 48 -0.13 3.77 -15.10
N ARG A 49 1.17 4.07 -15.23
CA ARG A 49 1.78 5.30 -14.71
C ARG A 49 1.27 6.52 -15.47
N ASP A 50 1.53 6.56 -16.77
CA ASP A 50 1.35 7.76 -17.59
C ASP A 50 -0.14 8.02 -17.89
N GLU A 51 -0.97 6.98 -17.77
CA GLU A 51 -2.44 7.07 -17.82
C GLU A 51 -3.05 7.57 -16.51
N CYS A 52 -2.30 7.68 -15.41
CA CYS A 52 -2.88 8.07 -14.13
C CYS A 52 -2.91 9.60 -13.97
N PRO A 53 -4.07 10.26 -13.91
CA PRO A 53 -4.14 11.72 -13.81
C PRO A 53 -3.51 12.24 -12.50
N THR A 54 -3.55 11.46 -11.42
CA THR A 54 -2.90 11.85 -10.16
C THR A 54 -1.39 11.78 -10.25
N TYR A 55 -0.84 10.87 -11.06
CA TYR A 55 0.60 10.81 -11.29
C TYR A 55 1.07 11.96 -12.17
N VAL A 56 0.33 12.30 -13.23
CA VAL A 56 0.67 13.43 -14.09
C VAL A 56 0.80 14.74 -13.29
N VAL A 57 -0.01 14.91 -12.24
CA VAL A 57 0.03 16.12 -11.40
C VAL A 57 1.09 16.03 -10.29
N ARG A 58 1.23 14.86 -9.64
CA ARG A 58 2.11 14.71 -8.46
C ARG A 58 3.53 14.24 -8.77
N GLU A 59 3.73 13.60 -9.92
CA GLU A 59 4.98 13.01 -10.42
C GLU A 59 5.69 12.05 -9.45
N ALA A 60 4.99 11.57 -8.43
CA ALA A 60 5.51 10.67 -7.42
C ALA A 60 4.94 9.25 -7.57
N GLU A 61 5.80 8.25 -7.38
CA GLU A 61 5.49 6.82 -7.58
C GLU A 61 4.26 6.36 -6.81
N SER A 62 3.99 6.91 -5.63
CA SER A 62 2.82 6.59 -4.81
C SER A 62 1.49 6.95 -5.48
N PHE A 63 1.47 7.80 -6.51
CA PHE A 63 0.26 8.37 -7.10
C PHE A 63 -0.18 7.71 -8.41
N PHE A 64 0.22 6.47 -8.70
CA PHE A 64 -0.42 5.64 -9.73
C PHE A 64 -0.67 4.21 -9.24
N ALA A 65 -1.53 3.46 -9.93
CA ALA A 65 -2.03 2.16 -9.44
C ALA A 65 -0.91 1.17 -9.07
N GLY A 66 0.07 0.94 -9.96
CA GLY A 66 1.18 0.01 -9.69
C GLY A 66 2.08 0.43 -8.52
N GLY A 67 2.27 1.75 -8.32
CA GLY A 67 3.01 2.26 -7.16
C GLY A 67 2.24 2.10 -5.85
N ARG A 68 0.93 2.41 -5.85
CA ARG A 68 0.03 2.14 -4.72
C ARG A 68 0.09 0.67 -4.30
N MET A 69 0.07 -0.26 -5.28
CA MET A 69 0.17 -1.69 -5.02
C MET A 69 1.49 -2.11 -4.36
N ARG A 70 2.62 -1.53 -4.79
CA ARG A 70 3.92 -1.84 -4.18
C ARG A 70 3.99 -1.41 -2.72
N ILE A 71 3.48 -0.22 -2.42
CA ILE A 71 3.46 0.31 -1.05
C ILE A 71 2.52 -0.55 -0.19
N LEU A 72 1.31 -0.82 -0.67
CA LEU A 72 0.35 -1.68 0.02
C LEU A 72 0.91 -3.09 0.24
N ARG A 73 1.54 -3.71 -0.76
CA ARG A 73 2.22 -5.01 -0.60
C ARG A 73 3.28 -4.97 0.50
N THR A 74 4.06 -3.90 0.56
CA THR A 74 5.10 -3.73 1.59
C THR A 74 4.49 -3.60 2.99
N ILE A 75 3.39 -2.87 3.14
CA ILE A 75 2.63 -2.77 4.39
C ILE A 75 2.09 -4.15 4.79
N VAL A 76 1.43 -4.86 3.88
CA VAL A 76 0.79 -6.17 4.14
C VAL A 76 1.81 -7.26 4.44
N GLU A 77 2.86 -7.40 3.61
CA GLU A 77 3.81 -8.52 3.71
C GLU A 77 4.90 -8.28 4.75
N ARG A 78 5.26 -7.02 5.02
CA ARG A 78 6.37 -6.68 5.91
C ARG A 78 5.95 -5.95 7.18
N GLY A 79 4.67 -5.61 7.33
CA GLY A 79 4.15 -4.95 8.52
C GLY A 79 4.69 -3.54 8.72
N PHE A 80 4.93 -2.80 7.63
CA PHE A 80 5.27 -1.38 7.73
C PHE A 80 4.09 -0.56 8.26
N PRO A 81 4.34 0.50 9.03
CA PRO A 81 3.28 1.40 9.48
C PRO A 81 2.65 2.15 8.30
N ILE A 82 1.38 2.51 8.48
CA ILE A 82 0.63 3.40 7.61
C ILE A 82 1.08 4.84 7.87
N THR A 83 1.53 5.51 6.82
CA THR A 83 1.93 6.91 6.84
C THR A 83 0.84 7.81 6.30
N ASP A 84 0.87 9.10 6.65
CA ASP A 84 -0.05 10.10 6.09
C ASP A 84 0.08 10.19 4.55
N ASP A 85 1.31 10.08 4.02
CA ASP A 85 1.56 10.05 2.57
C ASP A 85 0.87 8.87 1.88
N PHE A 86 0.82 7.71 2.54
CA PHE A 86 0.10 6.55 1.99
C PHE A 86 -1.41 6.81 1.95
N VAL A 87 -1.95 7.38 3.03
CA VAL A 87 -3.37 7.77 3.10
C VAL A 87 -3.67 8.78 1.99
N GLU A 88 -2.87 9.84 1.85
CA GLU A 88 -3.04 10.83 0.78
C GLU A 88 -3.01 10.15 -0.61
N ALA A 89 -2.04 9.27 -0.85
CA ALA A 89 -1.93 8.55 -2.11
C ALA A 89 -3.18 7.71 -2.43
N MET A 90 -3.80 7.08 -1.42
CA MET A 90 -5.06 6.35 -1.59
C MET A 90 -6.22 7.30 -1.86
N TYR A 91 -6.33 8.42 -1.15
CA TYR A 91 -7.47 9.33 -1.25
C TYR A 91 -7.42 10.27 -2.45
N LEU A 92 -6.25 10.56 -3.01
CA LEU A 92 -6.17 11.30 -4.28
C LEU A 92 -6.59 10.48 -5.49
N CYS A 93 -6.61 9.14 -5.43
CA CYS A 93 -7.08 8.31 -6.53
C CYS A 93 -8.48 8.77 -7.00
N THR A 94 -8.64 9.14 -8.26
CA THR A 94 -9.93 9.63 -8.79
C THR A 94 -10.90 8.51 -9.14
N THR A 95 -10.51 7.24 -8.93
CA THR A 95 -11.26 6.04 -9.32
C THR A 95 -11.72 6.02 -10.79
N CYS A 96 -10.99 6.73 -11.67
CA CYS A 96 -11.32 6.88 -13.09
C CYS A 96 -11.09 5.64 -13.98
N LYS A 97 -10.59 4.53 -13.42
CA LYS A 97 -10.37 3.22 -14.08
C LYS A 97 -9.39 3.13 -15.26
N GLN A 98 -8.75 4.22 -15.70
CA GLN A 98 -7.73 4.17 -16.78
C GLN A 98 -6.61 3.14 -16.53
N CYS A 99 -6.22 2.94 -15.27
CA CYS A 99 -5.22 1.95 -14.90
C CYS A 99 -5.66 0.49 -15.11
N GLU A 100 -6.95 0.20 -15.07
CA GLU A 100 -7.52 -1.12 -15.35
C GLU A 100 -7.56 -1.36 -16.85
N ASP A 101 -7.98 -0.36 -17.63
CA ASP A 101 -8.07 -0.43 -19.11
C ASP A 101 -6.72 -0.75 -19.77
N ILE A 102 -5.62 -0.21 -19.23
CA ILE A 102 -4.26 -0.44 -19.75
C ILE A 102 -3.55 -1.65 -19.10
N CYS A 103 -4.16 -2.30 -18.11
CA CYS A 103 -3.53 -3.40 -17.39
C CYS A 103 -3.50 -4.67 -18.26
N PRO A 104 -2.31 -5.22 -18.59
CA PRO A 104 -2.21 -6.40 -19.46
C PRO A 104 -2.73 -7.69 -18.82
N ILE A 105 -2.98 -7.67 -17.50
CA ILE A 105 -3.47 -8.80 -16.71
C ILE A 105 -4.81 -8.50 -16.02
N ASP A 106 -5.52 -7.45 -16.46
CA ASP A 106 -6.87 -7.07 -16.02
C ASP A 106 -7.08 -7.01 -14.49
N LEU A 107 -6.19 -6.32 -13.79
CA LEU A 107 -6.35 -6.12 -12.34
C LEU A 107 -7.43 -5.08 -12.03
N LYS A 108 -8.30 -5.42 -11.07
CA LYS A 108 -9.33 -4.54 -10.52
C LYS A 108 -8.74 -3.62 -9.44
N TYR A 109 -7.99 -2.61 -9.88
CA TYR A 109 -7.35 -1.65 -8.99
C TYR A 109 -8.34 -0.77 -8.22
N VAL A 110 -9.45 -0.37 -8.83
CA VAL A 110 -10.41 0.56 -8.22
C VAL A 110 -11.13 -0.10 -7.06
N ASP A 111 -11.64 -1.32 -7.24
CA ASP A 111 -12.32 -2.09 -6.19
C ASP A 111 -11.40 -2.21 -4.95
N LEU A 112 -10.13 -2.55 -5.18
CA LEU A 112 -9.14 -2.65 -4.11
C LEU A 112 -8.87 -1.30 -3.41
N ILE A 113 -8.85 -0.19 -4.15
CA ILE A 113 -8.67 1.15 -3.57
C ILE A 113 -9.88 1.55 -2.73
N GLU A 114 -11.09 1.23 -3.17
CA GLU A 114 -12.34 1.51 -2.45
C GLU A 114 -12.42 0.69 -1.15
N ASP A 115 -12.12 -0.61 -1.22
CA ASP A 115 -12.06 -1.48 -0.05
C ASP A 115 -11.05 -0.98 0.97
N LEU A 116 -9.86 -0.58 0.50
CA LEU A 116 -8.81 -0.04 1.36
C LEU A 116 -9.22 1.29 2.00
N ARG A 117 -9.89 2.19 1.27
CA ARG A 117 -10.40 3.45 1.83
C ARG A 117 -11.40 3.18 2.95
N ALA A 118 -12.34 2.26 2.72
CA ALA A 118 -13.31 1.86 3.73
C ALA A 118 -12.61 1.34 5.00
N GLU A 119 -11.57 0.52 4.83
CA GLU A 119 -10.78 0.01 5.95
C GLU A 119 -10.03 1.13 6.70
N LEU A 120 -9.42 2.06 5.98
CA LEU A 120 -8.76 3.22 6.59
C LEU A 120 -9.73 4.06 7.44
N VAL A 121 -11.00 4.22 7.01
CA VAL A 121 -12.03 4.92 7.79
C VAL A 121 -12.41 4.12 9.05
N LYS A 122 -12.62 2.81 8.95
CA LYS A 122 -12.95 1.95 10.11
C LYS A 122 -11.88 2.03 11.21
N GLU A 123 -10.62 2.12 10.80
CA GLU A 123 -9.47 2.23 11.71
C GLU A 123 -9.25 3.66 12.23
N GLY A 124 -10.08 4.63 11.82
CA GLY A 124 -9.99 6.02 12.26
C GLY A 124 -8.81 6.80 11.68
N ILE A 125 -8.23 6.31 10.58
CA ILE A 125 -7.06 6.91 9.90
C ILE A 125 -7.49 7.70 8.66
N GLY A 126 -8.51 7.22 7.96
CA GLY A 126 -9.10 7.89 6.81
C GLY A 126 -9.93 9.11 7.22
N PRO A 127 -10.14 10.08 6.30
CA PRO A 127 -11.08 11.18 6.52
C PRO A 127 -12.47 10.62 6.80
N TYR A 128 -13.12 11.16 7.83
CA TYR A 128 -14.55 10.93 8.07
C TYR A 128 -15.35 11.64 6.96
N GLY A 129 -16.24 10.89 6.32
CA GLY A 129 -17.28 11.44 5.44
C GLY A 129 -18.48 11.96 6.23
#